data_AF-A0A534W977-F1
#
_entry.id   AF-A0A534W977-F1
#
_cell.length_a   1.000
_cell.length_b   1.000
_cell.length_c   1.000
_cell.angle_alpha   90.00
_cell.angle_beta   90.00
_cell.angle_gamma   90.00
#
_symmetry.space_group_name_H-M   'P 1'
#
loop_
_entity.id
_entity.type
_entity.pdbx_description
1 polymer ?
#
loop_
_entity_poly.entity_id
_entity_poly.type
_entity_poly.pdbx_seq_one_letter_code
_entity_poly.pdbx_strand_id
1 'polypeptide(L)'
;MRATRLKRRDRVTGVLTPPLPGPTFRAAVRDVLDDYRMNRRRSLRDVERHVRLHLGPCFGRRRLAAITTGDVRRYVLRRQKEGARNATINRELAVLSRAFSLAIAAGTVPSRPHVALLREDNARRGFFEAEEFAAVRRRLPPDLADFVSFL
;
A
#
# COMPACT_ATOMS: atom_id res chain seq x y z
N MET A 1 66.60 -13.32 -18.67
CA MET A 1 65.66 -13.86 -17.67
C MET A 1 64.82 -12.73 -17.08
N ARG A 2 63.55 -12.58 -17.49
CA ARG A 2 62.60 -11.61 -16.91
C ARG A 2 61.53 -12.39 -16.14
N ALA A 3 61.49 -12.22 -14.81
CA ALA A 3 60.47 -12.85 -13.96
C ALA A 3 59.28 -11.89 -13.79
N THR A 4 58.14 -12.27 -14.38
CA THR A 4 56.88 -11.53 -14.34
C THR A 4 56.20 -11.74 -12.98
N ARG A 5 56.26 -10.74 -12.11
CA ARG A 5 55.55 -10.75 -10.81
C ARG A 5 54.07 -10.42 -11.04
N LEU A 6 53.26 -11.46 -11.18
CA LEU A 6 51.80 -11.37 -11.27
C LEU A 6 51.22 -10.90 -9.93
N LYS A 7 50.80 -9.64 -9.86
CA LYS A 7 50.13 -9.02 -8.69
C LYS A 7 48.74 -9.65 -8.56
N ARG A 8 48.59 -10.58 -7.60
CA ARG A 8 47.30 -11.16 -7.21
C ARG A 8 46.34 -10.01 -6.86
N ARG A 9 45.20 -9.96 -7.55
CA ARG A 9 44.06 -9.11 -7.19
C ARG A 9 43.39 -9.74 -5.98
N ASP A 10 43.39 -9.03 -4.87
CA ASP A 10 42.61 -9.38 -3.69
C ASP A 10 41.15 -9.51 -4.08
N ARG A 11 40.60 -10.70 -3.85
CA ARG A 11 39.15 -10.93 -3.88
C ARG A 11 38.59 -10.15 -2.71
N VAL A 12 37.83 -9.09 -3.01
CA VAL A 12 36.91 -8.49 -2.04
C VAL A 12 35.95 -9.60 -1.62
N THR A 13 36.18 -10.15 -0.43
CA THR A 13 35.24 -11.00 0.28
C THR A 13 33.98 -10.19 0.49
N GLY A 14 32.97 -10.40 -0.36
CA GLY A 14 31.63 -9.90 -0.14
C GLY A 14 31.20 -10.39 1.24
N VAL A 15 31.00 -9.45 2.18
CA VAL A 15 30.41 -9.74 3.47
C VAL A 15 29.03 -10.33 3.19
N LEU A 16 28.90 -11.64 3.39
CA LEU A 16 27.63 -12.34 3.34
C LEU A 16 26.88 -11.97 4.61
N THR A 17 26.27 -10.78 4.62
CA THR A 17 25.27 -10.44 5.63
C THR A 17 24.20 -11.52 5.58
N PRO A 18 23.93 -12.26 6.67
CA PRO A 18 22.90 -13.27 6.65
C PRO A 18 21.58 -12.62 6.20
N PRO A 19 20.79 -13.27 5.33
CA PRO A 19 19.54 -12.69 4.89
C PRO A 19 18.69 -12.39 6.12
N LEU A 20 18.22 -11.13 6.23
CA LEU A 20 17.39 -10.70 7.35
C LEU A 20 16.29 -11.75 7.61
N PRO A 21 16.11 -12.22 8.85
CA PRO A 21 15.05 -13.17 9.16
C PRO A 21 13.68 -12.56 8.87
N GLY A 22 12.70 -13.41 8.53
CA GLY A 22 11.30 -13.01 8.32
C GLY A 22 10.80 -13.06 6.87
N PRO A 23 9.47 -13.02 6.66
CA PRO A 23 8.83 -13.27 5.38
C PRO A 23 9.12 -12.18 4.35
N THR A 24 8.94 -12.55 3.08
CA THR A 24 8.83 -11.56 1.99
C THR A 24 7.50 -10.82 2.10
N PHE A 25 7.45 -9.60 1.57
CA PHE A 25 6.19 -8.85 1.48
C PHE A 25 5.11 -9.65 0.75
N ARG A 26 5.46 -10.35 -0.34
CA ARG A 26 4.52 -11.22 -1.04
C ARG A 26 3.93 -12.31 -0.14
N ALA A 27 4.75 -12.93 0.71
CA ALA A 27 4.26 -13.92 1.66
C ALA A 27 3.34 -13.28 2.71
N ALA A 28 3.79 -12.20 3.36
CA ALA A 28 2.99 -11.52 4.39
C ALA A 28 1.65 -10.96 3.87
N VAL A 29 1.59 -10.55 2.61
CA VAL A 29 0.32 -10.10 2.01
C VAL A 29 -0.66 -11.25 1.79
N ARG A 30 -0.21 -12.50 1.62
CA ARG A 30 -1.14 -13.64 1.57
C ARG A 30 -1.90 -13.75 2.88
N ASP A 31 -1.21 -13.60 4.01
CA ASP A 31 -1.82 -13.59 5.33
C ASP A 31 -2.84 -12.45 5.47
N VAL A 32 -2.55 -11.27 4.90
CA VAL A 32 -3.51 -10.15 4.85
C VAL A 32 -4.76 -10.52 4.03
N LEU A 33 -4.59 -11.15 2.87
CA LEU A 33 -5.71 -11.53 2.02
C LEU A 33 -6.57 -12.63 2.67
N ASP A 34 -5.93 -13.59 3.33
CA ASP A 34 -6.62 -14.67 4.04
C ASP A 34 -7.36 -14.13 5.26
N ASP A 35 -6.75 -13.21 6.03
CA ASP A 35 -7.41 -12.47 7.12
C ASP A 35 -8.67 -11.73 6.62
N TYR A 36 -8.62 -11.10 5.45
CA TYR A 36 -9.77 -10.41 4.87
C TYR A 36 -10.87 -11.37 4.41
N ARG A 37 -10.49 -12.54 3.87
CA ARG A 37 -11.44 -13.60 3.47
C ARG A 37 -12.13 -14.21 4.68
N MET A 38 -11.36 -14.59 5.70
CA MET A 38 -11.87 -15.13 6.97
C MET A 38 -12.88 -14.17 7.61
N ASN A 39 -12.54 -12.87 7.62
CA ASN A 39 -13.40 -11.83 8.19
C ASN A 39 -14.46 -11.26 7.22
N ARG A 40 -14.65 -11.87 6.04
CA ARG A 40 -15.63 -11.47 5.00
C ARG A 40 -15.64 -9.97 4.71
N ARG A 41 -14.46 -9.36 4.65
CA ARG A 41 -14.30 -7.91 4.46
C ARG A 41 -14.67 -7.52 3.02
N ARG A 42 -15.64 -6.60 2.88
CA ARG A 42 -16.07 -6.05 1.56
C ARG A 42 -14.93 -5.42 0.76
N SER A 43 -13.89 -4.92 1.43
CA SER A 43 -12.71 -4.27 0.84
C SER A 43 -11.65 -5.23 0.28
N LEU A 44 -11.87 -6.55 0.32
CA LEU A 44 -10.91 -7.55 -0.18
C LEU A 44 -10.45 -7.25 -1.62
N ARG A 45 -11.38 -6.96 -2.53
CA ARG A 45 -11.08 -6.68 -3.95
C ARG A 45 -10.19 -5.45 -4.12
N ASP A 46 -10.41 -4.41 -3.31
CA ASP A 46 -9.57 -3.21 -3.34
C ASP A 46 -8.17 -3.50 -2.82
N VAL A 47 -8.04 -4.28 -1.75
CA VAL A 47 -6.74 -4.70 -1.22
C VAL A 47 -5.97 -5.52 -2.27
N GLU A 48 -6.60 -6.50 -2.90
CA GLU A 48 -5.98 -7.28 -3.99
C GLU A 48 -5.50 -6.39 -5.13
N ARG A 49 -6.30 -5.38 -5.51
CA ARG A 49 -5.93 -4.40 -6.53
C ARG A 49 -4.72 -3.57 -6.12
N HIS A 50 -4.71 -3.00 -4.92
CA HIS A 50 -3.59 -2.21 -4.41
C HIS A 50 -2.28 -3.02 -4.34
N VAL A 51 -2.38 -4.27 -3.91
CA VAL A 51 -1.25 -5.21 -3.86
C VAL A 51 -0.73 -5.48 -5.27
N ARG A 52 -1.61 -5.87 -6.20
CA ARG A 52 -1.20 -6.29 -7.53
C ARG A 52 -0.58 -5.14 -8.33
N LEU A 53 -1.21 -3.96 -8.30
CA LEU A 53 -0.85 -2.85 -9.17
C LEU A 53 0.27 -1.97 -8.61
N HIS A 54 0.38 -1.83 -7.29
CA HIS A 54 1.24 -0.80 -6.71
C HIS A 54 2.24 -1.35 -5.69
N LEU A 55 1.78 -2.05 -4.64
CA LEU A 55 2.69 -2.53 -3.59
C LEU A 55 3.58 -3.70 -4.07
N GLY A 56 3.01 -4.62 -4.84
CA GLY A 56 3.66 -5.82 -5.36
C GLY A 56 4.88 -5.53 -6.23
N PRO A 57 4.79 -4.65 -7.25
CA PRO A 57 5.94 -4.24 -8.06
C PRO A 57 7.09 -3.63 -7.25
N CYS A 58 6.80 -3.07 -6.07
CA CYS A 58 7.74 -2.26 -5.31
C CYS A 58 8.38 -3.03 -4.14
N PHE A 59 7.58 -3.84 -3.47
CA PHE A 59 7.97 -4.53 -2.25
C PHE A 59 7.92 -6.05 -2.38
N GLY A 60 7.26 -6.61 -3.40
CA GLY A 60 6.91 -8.03 -3.48
C GLY A 60 8.02 -9.01 -3.14
N ARG A 61 9.24 -8.80 -3.66
CA ARG A 61 10.40 -9.67 -3.42
C ARG A 61 11.22 -9.27 -2.19
N ARG A 62 10.97 -8.11 -1.60
CA ARG A 62 11.70 -7.61 -0.44
C ARG A 62 11.20 -8.32 0.82
N ARG A 63 12.12 -8.59 1.75
CA ARG A 63 11.77 -9.02 3.11
C ARG A 63 11.17 -7.86 3.89
N LEU A 64 10.18 -8.13 4.74
CA LEU A 64 9.56 -7.09 5.57
C LEU A 64 10.59 -6.36 6.44
N ALA A 65 11.51 -7.11 7.05
CA ALA A 65 12.60 -6.54 7.86
C ALA A 65 13.55 -5.61 7.07
N ALA A 66 13.57 -5.72 5.73
CA ALA A 66 14.38 -4.86 4.86
C ALA A 66 13.66 -3.60 4.40
N ILE A 67 12.36 -3.44 4.70
CA ILE A 67 11.58 -2.27 4.27
C ILE A 67 11.67 -1.21 5.38
N THR A 68 12.29 -0.09 5.05
CA THR A 68 12.54 1.01 5.98
C THR A 68 11.49 2.12 5.84
N THR A 69 11.44 3.02 6.83
CA THR A 69 10.68 4.28 6.73
C THR A 69 11.07 5.09 5.48
N GLY A 70 12.35 5.08 5.10
CA GLY A 70 12.84 5.75 3.88
C GLY A 70 12.26 5.15 2.59
N ASP A 71 12.11 3.83 2.54
CA ASP A 71 11.46 3.14 1.43
C ASP A 71 9.98 3.50 1.30
N VAL A 72 9.28 3.60 2.44
CA VAL A 72 7.88 4.03 2.47
C VAL A 72 7.74 5.47 1.97
N ARG A 73 8.61 6.38 2.41
CA ARG A 73 8.62 7.78 1.90
C ARG A 73 8.86 7.82 0.38
N ARG A 74 9.81 7.02 -0.12
CA ARG A 74 10.09 6.93 -1.56
C ARG A 74 8.89 6.40 -2.34
N TYR A 75 8.21 5.39 -1.80
CA TYR A 75 6.97 4.86 -2.37
C TYR A 75 5.90 5.95 -2.48
N VAL A 76 5.67 6.69 -1.41
CA VAL A 76 4.70 7.79 -1.35
C VAL A 76 5.00 8.85 -2.42
N LEU A 77 6.24 9.34 -2.47
CA LEU A 77 6.64 10.35 -3.45
C LEU A 77 6.45 9.85 -4.89
N ARG A 78 6.75 8.59 -5.16
CA ARG A 78 6.52 8.02 -6.49
C ARG A 78 5.03 7.96 -6.83
N ARG A 79 4.17 7.53 -5.90
CA ARG A 79 2.72 7.47 -6.13
C ARG A 79 2.10 8.85 -6.35
N GLN A 80 2.59 9.87 -5.64
CA GLN A 80 2.18 11.26 -5.90
C GLN A 80 2.59 11.73 -7.29
N LYS A 81 3.81 11.41 -7.75
CA LYS A 81 4.24 11.69 -9.13
C LYS A 81 3.42 10.97 -10.19
N GLU A 82 2.91 9.77 -9.87
CA GLU A 82 1.98 9.02 -10.72
C GLU A 82 0.53 9.57 -10.66
N GLY A 83 0.28 10.67 -9.93
CA GLY A 83 -1.03 11.32 -9.85
C GLY A 83 -2.02 10.68 -8.86
N ALA A 84 -1.57 9.74 -8.02
CA ALA A 84 -2.43 9.13 -7.02
C ALA A 84 -2.82 10.14 -5.94
N ARG A 85 -4.11 10.13 -5.55
CA ARG A 85 -4.61 10.98 -4.46
C ARG A 85 -4.08 10.48 -3.12
N ASN A 86 -3.84 11.39 -2.17
CA ASN A 86 -3.36 11.06 -0.82
C ASN A 86 -4.23 9.99 -0.15
N ALA A 87 -5.55 10.05 -0.30
CA ALA A 87 -6.46 9.04 0.24
C ALA A 87 -6.18 7.65 -0.35
N THR A 88 -5.96 7.54 -1.67
CA THR A 88 -5.59 6.27 -2.32
C THR A 88 -4.26 5.74 -1.79
N ILE A 89 -3.26 6.61 -1.67
CA ILE A 89 -1.94 6.25 -1.12
C ILE A 89 -2.09 5.77 0.32
N ASN A 90 -2.89 6.44 1.16
CA ASN A 90 -3.15 6.02 2.53
C ASN A 90 -3.83 4.64 2.59
N ARG A 91 -4.74 4.31 1.67
CA ARG A 91 -5.32 2.95 1.57
C ARG A 91 -4.27 1.91 1.21
N GLU A 92 -3.36 2.21 0.28
CA GLU A 92 -2.21 1.34 -0.04
C GLU A 92 -1.29 1.15 1.18
N LEU A 93 -0.96 2.24 1.88
CA LEU A 93 -0.14 2.21 3.10
C LEU A 93 -0.82 1.45 4.25
N ALA A 94 -2.15 1.47 4.34
CA ALA A 94 -2.90 0.68 5.31
C ALA A 94 -2.71 -0.83 5.10
N VAL A 95 -2.64 -1.29 3.85
CA VAL A 95 -2.34 -2.69 3.51
C VAL A 95 -0.91 -3.06 3.95
N LEU A 96 0.07 -2.21 3.64
CA LEU A 96 1.45 -2.40 4.08
C LEU A 96 1.53 -2.46 5.63
N SER A 97 0.86 -1.54 6.29
CA SER A 97 0.71 -1.49 7.75
C SER A 97 0.12 -2.78 8.31
N ARG A 98 -0.96 -3.31 7.71
CA ARG A 98 -1.60 -4.56 8.14
C ARG A 98 -0.67 -5.77 7.96
N ALA A 99 0.07 -5.84 6.86
CA ALA A 99 1.06 -6.91 6.64
C ALA A 99 2.13 -6.93 7.74
N PHE A 100 2.64 -5.77 8.15
CA PHE A 100 3.56 -5.69 9.28
C PHE A 100 2.91 -6.10 10.60
N SER A 101 1.69 -5.65 10.89
CA SER A 101 0.99 -6.01 12.13
C SER A 101 0.75 -7.51 12.25
N LEU A 102 0.35 -8.19 11.17
CA LEU A 102 0.18 -9.66 11.17
C LEU A 102 1.53 -10.37 11.34
N ALA A 103 2.57 -9.91 10.65
CA ALA A 103 3.90 -10.51 10.76
C ALA A 103 4.51 -10.36 12.16
N ILE A 104 4.26 -9.23 12.84
CA ILE A 104 4.65 -8.99 14.23
C ILE A 104 3.87 -9.89 15.18
N ALA A 105 2.54 -10.00 14.99
CA ALA A 105 1.71 -10.88 15.80
C ALA A 105 2.12 -12.36 15.68
N ALA A 106 2.60 -12.77 14.50
CA ALA A 106 3.16 -14.09 14.26
C ALA A 106 4.62 -14.27 14.76
N GLY A 107 5.24 -13.23 15.34
CA GLY A 107 6.63 -13.26 15.82
C GLY A 107 7.70 -13.32 14.72
N THR A 108 7.33 -13.09 13.46
CA THR A 108 8.23 -13.24 12.31
C THR A 108 9.03 -11.98 11.96
N VAL A 109 8.60 -10.82 12.45
CA VAL A 109 9.25 -9.53 12.27
C VAL A 109 9.22 -8.81 13.62
N PRO A 110 10.35 -8.23 14.09
CA PRO A 110 10.42 -7.64 15.42
C PRO A 110 9.75 -6.26 15.51
N SER A 111 9.72 -5.50 14.42
CA SER A 111 9.21 -4.13 14.41
C SER A 111 8.73 -3.68 13.04
N ARG A 112 7.99 -2.58 13.03
CA ARG A 112 7.40 -1.98 11.83
C ARG A 112 8.06 -0.62 11.53
N PRO A 113 8.28 -0.26 10.26
CA PRO A 113 8.68 1.09 9.90
C PRO A 113 7.59 2.12 10.22
N HIS A 114 8.00 3.34 10.54
CA HIS A 114 7.05 4.43 10.75
C HIS A 114 6.36 4.79 9.42
N VAL A 115 5.04 4.69 9.38
CA VAL A 115 4.21 5.01 8.21
C VAL A 115 3.37 6.22 8.57
N ALA A 116 3.83 7.41 8.18
CA ALA A 116 3.06 8.64 8.34
C ALA A 116 1.96 8.68 7.28
N LEU A 117 0.70 8.81 7.71
CA LEU A 117 -0.41 9.02 6.79
C LEU A 117 -0.38 10.44 6.25
N LEU A 118 -0.75 10.58 4.99
CA LEU A 118 -0.85 11.87 4.32
C LEU A 118 -2.15 12.57 4.69
N ARG A 119 -2.14 13.91 4.69
CA ARG A 119 -3.36 14.70 4.83
C ARG A 119 -4.33 14.39 3.69
N GLU A 120 -5.56 14.05 4.05
CA GLU A 120 -6.66 13.82 3.11
C GLU A 120 -7.57 15.04 3.08
N ASP A 121 -7.53 15.81 1.99
CA ASP A 121 -8.49 16.89 1.72
C ASP A 121 -9.54 16.40 0.71
N ASN A 122 -10.28 15.35 1.07
CA ASN A 122 -11.27 14.65 0.23
C ASN A 122 -12.72 14.80 0.71
N ALA A 123 -12.98 15.69 1.66
CA ALA A 123 -14.34 16.00 2.08
C ALA A 123 -15.16 16.44 0.85
N ARG A 124 -16.27 15.75 0.58
CA ARG A 124 -17.20 16.14 -0.50
C ARG A 124 -17.74 17.52 -0.16
N ARG A 125 -17.54 18.47 -1.08
CA ARG A 125 -18.06 19.84 -0.99
C ARG A 125 -19.15 19.98 -2.04
N GLY A 126 -20.29 20.53 -1.64
CA GLY A 126 -21.49 20.62 -2.45
C GLY A 126 -22.60 19.75 -1.86
N PHE A 127 -23.50 20.39 -1.14
CA PHE A 127 -24.81 19.86 -0.78
C PHE A 127 -25.83 20.66 -1.58
N PHE A 128 -26.97 20.04 -1.90
CA PHE A 128 -28.08 20.80 -2.45
C PHE A 128 -28.83 21.46 -1.30
N GLU A 129 -29.06 22.76 -1.41
CA GLU A 129 -30.11 23.41 -0.66
C GLU A 129 -31.49 22.97 -1.19
N ALA A 130 -32.54 23.14 -0.39
CA ALA A 130 -33.88 22.61 -0.71
C ALA A 130 -34.38 23.02 -2.11
N GLU A 131 -34.07 24.25 -2.52
CA GLU A 131 -34.45 24.82 -3.81
C GLU A 131 -33.66 24.19 -4.97
N GLU A 132 -32.37 23.95 -4.78
CA GLU A 132 -31.50 23.30 -5.76
C GLU A 132 -31.88 21.83 -5.95
N PHE A 133 -32.20 21.14 -4.86
CA PHE A 133 -32.72 19.77 -4.89
C PHE A 133 -34.06 19.70 -5.65
N ALA A 134 -34.99 20.62 -5.35
CA ALA A 134 -36.27 20.69 -6.03
C ALA A 134 -36.12 20.97 -7.54
N ALA A 135 -35.15 21.81 -7.93
CA ALA A 135 -34.85 22.10 -9.32
C ALA A 135 -34.32 20.87 -10.07
N VAL A 136 -33.45 20.08 -9.45
CA VAL A 136 -32.96 18.81 -10.03
C VAL A 136 -34.08 17.78 -10.12
N ARG A 137 -34.88 17.62 -9.06
CA ARG A 137 -36.00 16.66 -9.02
C ARG A 137 -36.98 16.87 -10.16
N ARG A 138 -37.32 18.13 -10.50
CA ARG A 138 -38.23 18.48 -11.60
C ARG A 138 -37.72 18.05 -12.99
N ARG A 139 -36.42 17.79 -13.14
CA ARG A 139 -35.80 17.35 -14.40
C ARG A 139 -35.58 15.85 -14.48
N LEU A 140 -35.92 15.11 -13.42
CA LEU A 140 -35.76 13.66 -13.39
C LEU A 140 -37.03 12.95 -13.90
N PRO A 141 -36.88 11.79 -14.55
CA PRO A 141 -38.00 10.88 -14.81
C PRO A 141 -38.75 10.51 -13.51
N PRO A 142 -40.06 10.18 -13.59
CA PRO A 142 -40.89 9.92 -12.41
C PRO A 142 -40.29 8.91 -11.43
N ASP A 143 -39.77 7.79 -11.95
CA ASP A 143 -39.20 6.71 -11.13
C ASP A 143 -37.95 7.14 -10.33
N LEU A 144 -37.16 8.07 -10.89
CA LEU A 144 -35.98 8.64 -10.22
C LEU A 144 -36.36 9.79 -9.30
N ALA A 145 -37.37 10.59 -9.67
CA ALA A 145 -37.86 11.70 -8.85
C ALA A 145 -38.46 11.22 -7.53
N ASP A 146 -39.17 10.09 -7.54
CA ASP A 146 -39.68 9.42 -6.34
C ASP A 146 -38.52 8.93 -5.46
N PHE A 147 -37.58 8.17 -6.04
CA PHE A 147 -36.43 7.63 -5.33
C PHE A 147 -35.58 8.70 -4.63
N VAL A 148 -35.27 9.81 -5.31
CA VAL A 148 -34.47 10.88 -4.69
C VAL A 148 -35.21 11.62 -3.59
N SER A 149 -36.55 11.63 -3.59
CA SER A 149 -37.36 12.30 -2.56
C SER A 149 -37.39 11.52 -1.24
N PHE A 150 -37.03 10.24 -1.27
CA PHE A 150 -36.99 9.36 -0.10
C PHE A 150 -35.63 9.32 0.62
N LEU A 151 -34.54 9.62 -0.09
CA LEU A 151 -33.15 9.61 0.42
C LEU A 151 -32.85 10.80 1.34
#